data_AF-G0EL11-F1
#
_entry.id   AF-G0EL11-F1
#
_cell.length_a   1.000
_cell.length_b   1.000
_cell.length_c   1.000
_cell.angle_alpha   90.00
_cell.angle_beta   90.00
_cell.angle_gamma   90.00
#
_symmetry.space_group_name_H-M   'P 1'
#
loop_
_entity.id
_entity.type
_entity.pdbx_description
1 polymer ?
#
loop_
_entity_poly.entity_id
_entity_poly.type
_entity_poly.pdbx_seq_one_letter_code
_entity_poly.pdbx_strand_id
1 'polypeptide(L)'
;MENKLLREKIRDLGLRISDLAEYLKISRPTLYKYIDMYEEGNRSTIDTKILNLFDYIQNSKNIGSNNVIYYIMNNIVENSNTNNTEEVKRMKIKSLLKTENKTKEDFIYMLTEDNFFDPILDYLMKCKKLSTDPDKKLSEEDYEFISPLMSLYKSQGFRMRLSNKDKQ
;
A
#
# COMPACT_ATOMS: atom_id res chain seq x y z
N MET A 1 10.76 -0.35 -25.22
CA MET A 1 9.69 0.66 -25.08
C MET A 1 10.34 1.88 -24.48
N GLU A 2 10.29 3.03 -25.17
CA GLU A 2 10.79 4.30 -24.63
C GLU A 2 10.15 4.59 -23.28
N ASN A 3 10.97 4.89 -22.28
CA ASN A 3 10.50 5.34 -20.98
C ASN A 3 10.09 6.81 -21.11
N LYS A 4 8.87 7.05 -21.62
CA LYS A 4 8.31 8.39 -21.75
C LYS A 4 8.19 9.07 -20.39
N LEU A 5 8.45 10.37 -20.36
CA LEU A 5 8.23 11.20 -19.19
C LEU A 5 6.73 11.23 -18.84
N LEU A 6 6.41 11.45 -17.56
CA LEU A 6 5.03 11.47 -17.08
C LEU A 6 4.22 12.56 -17.82
N ARG A 7 4.84 13.72 -18.02
CA ARG A 7 4.25 14.85 -18.76
C ARG A 7 3.86 14.48 -20.19
N GLU A 8 4.67 13.66 -20.85
CA GLU A 8 4.39 13.17 -22.20
C GLU A 8 3.23 12.19 -22.19
N LYS A 9 3.16 11.28 -21.22
CA LYS A 9 2.03 10.37 -21.08
C LYS A 9 0.72 11.10 -20.82
N ILE A 10 0.73 12.11 -19.96
CA ILE A 10 -0.44 12.96 -19.70
C ILE A 10 -0.92 13.61 -21.01
N ARG A 11 0.01 14.15 -21.81
CA ARG A 11 -0.28 14.76 -23.11
C ARG A 11 -0.84 13.73 -24.10
N ASP A 12 -0.24 12.55 -24.19
CA ASP A 12 -0.67 11.47 -25.10
C ASP A 12 -2.07 10.94 -24.76
N LEU A 13 -2.46 11.01 -23.48
CA LEU A 13 -3.80 10.71 -23.00
C LEU A 13 -4.83 11.81 -23.34
N GLY A 14 -4.40 12.93 -23.93
CA GLY A 14 -5.26 14.07 -24.23
C GLY A 14 -5.69 14.84 -22.98
N LEU A 15 -5.00 14.66 -21.85
CA LEU A 15 -5.31 15.33 -20.60
C LEU A 15 -4.53 16.65 -20.49
N ARG A 16 -5.21 17.73 -20.11
CA ARG A 16 -4.55 19.00 -19.80
C ARG A 16 -4.16 19.03 -18.32
N ILE A 17 -2.96 19.53 -18.05
CA ILE A 17 -2.47 19.74 -16.68
C ILE A 17 -3.39 20.71 -15.92
N SER A 18 -3.99 21.69 -16.61
CA SER A 18 -4.99 22.58 -16.01
C SER A 18 -6.18 21.85 -15.42
N ASP A 19 -6.68 20.85 -16.15
CA ASP A 19 -7.90 20.12 -15.81
C ASP A 19 -7.59 19.11 -14.71
N LEU A 20 -6.42 18.46 -14.79
CA LEU A 20 -5.90 17.62 -13.71
C LEU A 20 -5.72 18.40 -12.41
N ALA A 21 -5.20 19.63 -12.44
CA ALA A 21 -5.05 20.45 -11.23
C ALA A 21 -6.42 20.75 -10.59
N GLU A 22 -7.44 21.02 -11.41
CA GLU A 22 -8.81 21.23 -10.96
C GLU A 22 -9.41 19.95 -10.34
N TYR A 23 -9.29 18.81 -11.02
CA TYR A 23 -9.74 17.53 -10.46
C TYR A 23 -9.04 17.19 -9.14
N LEU A 24 -7.75 17.47 -9.03
CA LEU A 24 -6.95 17.21 -7.83
C LEU A 24 -7.14 18.26 -6.73
N LYS A 25 -7.88 19.35 -6.99
CA LYS A 25 -8.08 20.48 -6.08
C LYS A 25 -6.76 21.09 -5.58
N ILE A 26 -5.77 21.19 -6.45
CA ILE A 26 -4.46 21.83 -6.17
C ILE A 26 -4.18 22.95 -7.17
N SER A 27 -3.26 23.84 -6.81
CA SER A 27 -2.83 24.88 -7.74
C SER A 27 -2.06 24.29 -8.93
N ARG A 28 -2.19 24.90 -10.11
CA ARG A 28 -1.39 24.51 -11.29
C ARG A 28 0.12 24.54 -11.00
N PRO A 29 0.69 25.57 -10.35
CA PRO A 29 2.10 25.56 -9.96
C PRO A 29 2.48 24.37 -9.09
N THR A 30 1.61 23.97 -8.15
CA THR A 30 1.83 22.78 -7.31
C THR A 30 1.87 21.51 -8.16
N LEU A 31 0.92 21.33 -9.08
CA LEU A 31 0.90 20.16 -9.96
C LEU A 31 2.14 20.10 -10.86
N TYR A 32 2.56 21.23 -11.43
CA TYR A 32 3.80 21.30 -12.21
C TYR A 32 5.01 20.87 -11.39
N LYS A 33 5.16 21.44 -10.19
CA LYS A 33 6.24 21.08 -9.27
C LYS A 33 6.23 19.58 -8.93
N TYR A 34 5.07 19.00 -8.66
CA TYR A 34 4.97 17.56 -8.37
C TYR A 34 5.32 16.67 -9.55
N ILE A 35 4.97 17.06 -10.78
CA ILE A 35 5.39 16.33 -11.99
C ILE A 35 6.92 16.34 -12.10
N ASP A 36 7.54 17.51 -11.93
CA ASP A 36 9.01 17.63 -12.01
C ASP A 36 9.69 16.78 -10.93
N MET A 37 9.22 16.86 -9.68
CA MET A 37 9.72 16.04 -8.58
C MET A 37 9.56 14.53 -8.84
N TYR A 38 8.47 14.12 -9.48
CA TYR A 38 8.22 12.71 -9.82
C TYR A 38 9.22 12.21 -10.87
N GLU A 39 9.47 13.01 -11.91
CA GLU A 39 10.40 12.72 -13.00
C GLU A 39 11.87 12.74 -12.54
N GLU A 40 12.21 13.62 -11.60
CA GLU A 40 13.53 13.70 -10.94
C GLU A 40 13.76 12.58 -9.89
N GLY A 41 12.73 11.80 -9.55
CA GLY A 41 12.80 10.73 -8.55
C GLY A 41 12.65 11.20 -7.09
N ASN A 42 12.43 12.49 -6.85
CA ASN A 42 12.21 13.05 -5.52
C ASN A 42 10.75 12.87 -5.05
N ARG A 43 10.36 11.62 -4.84
CA ARG A 43 8.95 11.22 -4.65
C ARG A 43 8.44 11.35 -3.21
N SER A 44 9.32 11.41 -2.22
CA SER A 44 8.97 11.38 -0.79
C SER A 44 8.17 12.58 -0.30
N THR A 45 8.23 13.69 -1.04
CA THR A 45 7.56 14.96 -0.70
C THR A 45 6.27 15.19 -1.50
N ILE A 46 5.91 14.28 -2.39
CA ILE A 46 4.68 14.35 -3.18
C ILE A 46 3.56 13.77 -2.30
N ASP A 47 2.40 14.44 -2.27
CA ASP A 47 1.22 13.89 -1.61
C ASP A 47 0.95 12.46 -2.11
N THR A 48 0.71 11.53 -1.19
CA THR A 48 0.62 10.09 -1.51
C THR A 48 -0.49 9.78 -2.51
N LYS A 49 -1.64 10.47 -2.47
CA LYS A 49 -2.73 10.24 -3.44
C LYS A 49 -2.32 10.67 -4.85
N ILE A 50 -1.59 11.78 -4.95
CA ILE A 50 -1.06 12.29 -6.23
C ILE A 50 0.07 11.40 -6.74
N LEU A 51 0.96 10.95 -5.87
CA LEU A 51 2.03 10.02 -6.23
C LEU A 51 1.45 8.71 -6.81
N ASN A 52 0.42 8.16 -6.16
CA ASN A 52 -0.27 6.96 -6.64
C ASN A 52 -0.93 7.17 -8.02
N LEU A 53 -1.49 8.36 -8.29
CA LEU A 53 -1.99 8.70 -9.62
C LEU A 53 -0.87 8.71 -10.66
N PHE A 54 0.27 9.33 -10.34
CA PHE A 54 1.40 9.40 -11.25
C PHE A 54 1.95 8.01 -11.56
N ASP A 55 2.09 7.16 -10.54
CA ASP A 55 2.47 5.76 -10.73
C ASP A 55 1.42 4.98 -11.54
N TYR A 56 0.12 5.25 -11.36
CA TYR A 56 -0.92 4.67 -12.18
C TYR A 56 -0.78 5.05 -13.66
N ILE A 57 -0.58 6.34 -13.97
CA ILE A 57 -0.37 6.82 -15.35
C ILE A 57 0.94 6.26 -15.93
N GLN A 58 2.00 6.22 -15.13
CA GLN A 58 3.33 5.78 -15.60
C GLN A 58 3.39 4.27 -15.83
N ASN A 59 2.71 3.45 -15.02
CA ASN A 59 2.87 1.99 -15.08
C ASN A 59 1.77 1.26 -15.84
N SER A 60 0.63 1.91 -16.09
CA SER A 60 -0.48 1.26 -16.80
C SER A 60 -0.24 1.22 -18.31
N LYS A 61 -0.56 0.06 -18.92
CA LYS A 61 -0.54 -0.12 -20.39
C LYS A 61 -1.95 0.06 -20.95
N ASN A 62 -2.06 0.66 -22.13
CA ASN A 62 -3.31 0.82 -22.89
C ASN A 62 -4.44 1.52 -22.11
N ILE A 63 -4.11 2.55 -21.32
CA ILE A 63 -5.10 3.38 -20.65
C ILE A 63 -5.48 4.59 -21.50
N GLY A 64 -6.73 5.07 -21.36
CA GLY A 64 -7.21 6.34 -21.93
C GLY A 64 -7.52 7.38 -20.85
N SER A 65 -7.86 8.60 -21.27
CA SER A 65 -8.25 9.70 -20.37
C SER A 65 -9.36 9.33 -19.40
N ASN A 66 -10.38 8.59 -19.85
CA ASN A 66 -11.49 8.14 -19.01
C ASN A 66 -11.04 7.26 -17.84
N ASN A 67 -10.03 6.42 -18.05
CA ASN A 67 -9.49 5.57 -16.98
C ASN A 67 -8.80 6.41 -15.89
N VAL A 68 -8.07 7.45 -16.30
CA VAL A 68 -7.40 8.37 -15.38
C VAL A 68 -8.43 9.19 -14.60
N ILE A 69 -9.44 9.74 -15.27
CA ILE A 69 -10.52 10.50 -14.61
C ILE A 69 -11.24 9.60 -13.59
N TYR A 70 -11.60 8.37 -13.99
CA TYR A 70 -12.21 7.40 -13.08
C TYR A 70 -11.34 7.10 -11.85
N TYR A 71 -10.02 6.94 -12.06
CA TYR A 71 -9.07 6.75 -10.97
C TYR A 71 -9.08 7.94 -10.02
N ILE A 72 -9.02 9.16 -10.55
CA ILE A 72 -9.05 10.39 -9.76
C ILE A 72 -10.34 10.49 -8.95
N MET A 73 -11.50 10.23 -9.57
CA MET A 73 -12.81 10.28 -8.91
C MET A 73 -12.97 9.27 -7.76
N ASN A 74 -12.33 8.10 -7.86
CA ASN A 74 -12.50 7.04 -6.86
C ASN A 74 -11.43 7.03 -5.77
N ASN A 75 -10.24 7.58 -6.04
CA ASN A 75 -9.08 7.45 -5.16
C ASN A 75 -8.56 8.79 -4.62
N ILE A 76 -8.92 9.91 -5.25
CA ILE A 76 -8.31 11.21 -4.92
C ILE A 76 -9.36 12.26 -4.57
N VAL A 77 -10.33 12.47 -5.45
CA VAL A 77 -11.51 13.26 -5.13
C VAL A 77 -12.26 12.46 -4.08
N GLU A 78 -12.24 12.96 -2.85
CA GLU A 78 -13.24 12.56 -1.87
C GLU A 78 -14.59 12.86 -2.50
N ASN A 79 -15.24 11.83 -3.03
CA ASN A 79 -16.66 11.85 -3.30
C ASN A 79 -17.28 12.28 -1.97
N SER A 80 -17.73 13.53 -1.88
CA SER A 80 -18.46 14.04 -0.72
C SER A 80 -19.78 13.28 -0.49
N ASN A 81 -20.11 12.32 -1.37
CA ASN A 81 -21.23 11.38 -1.25
C ASN A 81 -20.82 9.93 -0.92
N THR A 82 -19.53 9.56 -1.01
CA THR A 82 -19.01 8.41 -0.24
C THR A 82 -18.27 8.99 0.92
N ASN A 83 -19.02 9.27 1.98
CA ASN A 83 -18.47 9.46 3.30
C ASN A 83 -17.29 8.51 3.46
N ASN A 84 -16.06 9.02 3.55
CA ASN A 84 -14.91 8.27 4.04
C ASN A 84 -15.09 8.02 5.54
N THR A 85 -16.32 7.67 5.96
CA THR A 85 -16.65 7.23 7.29
C THR A 85 -15.84 5.98 7.58
N GLU A 86 -15.59 5.77 8.87
CA GLU A 86 -14.98 4.54 9.36
C GLU A 86 -15.65 3.30 8.74
N GLU A 87 -16.96 3.36 8.51
CA GLU A 87 -17.76 2.32 7.86
C GLU A 87 -17.29 1.98 6.44
N VAL A 88 -16.98 2.95 5.58
CA VAL A 88 -16.53 2.69 4.21
C VAL A 88 -15.12 2.10 4.20
N LYS A 89 -14.22 2.60 5.06
CA LYS A 89 -12.87 2.01 5.23
C LYS A 89 -12.98 0.57 5.73
N ARG A 90 -13.84 0.31 6.71
CA ARG A 90 -14.10 -1.03 7.26
C ARG A 90 -14.74 -1.97 6.22
N MET A 91 -15.67 -1.49 5.40
CA MET A 91 -16.24 -2.26 4.29
C MET A 91 -15.17 -2.66 3.27
N LYS A 92 -14.25 -1.74 2.93
CA LYS A 92 -13.11 -2.05 2.05
C LYS A 92 -12.21 -3.13 2.67
N ILE A 93 -11.82 -2.99 3.94
CA ILE A 93 -11.03 -4.01 4.65
C ILE A 93 -11.74 -5.36 4.63
N LYS A 94 -13.03 -5.38 4.99
CA LYS A 94 -13.85 -6.59 5.00
C LYS A 94 -13.87 -7.29 3.64
N SER A 95 -14.02 -6.53 2.55
CA SER A 95 -14.03 -7.07 1.18
C SER A 95 -12.71 -7.73 0.74
N LEU A 96 -11.59 -7.36 1.37
CA LEU A 96 -10.26 -7.90 1.04
C LEU A 96 -9.90 -9.16 1.85
N LEU A 97 -10.65 -9.46 2.92
CA LEU A 97 -10.38 -10.63 3.75
C LEU A 97 -10.90 -11.92 3.11
N LYS A 98 -10.07 -12.97 3.15
CA LYS A 98 -10.45 -14.31 2.67
C LYS A 98 -11.59 -14.94 3.46
N THR A 99 -11.71 -14.59 4.74
CA THR A 99 -12.73 -15.06 5.67
C THR A 99 -13.13 -13.92 6.58
N GLU A 100 -14.40 -13.86 6.96
CA GLU A 100 -14.88 -12.87 7.93
C GLU A 100 -14.15 -13.06 9.26
N ASN A 101 -13.52 -11.99 9.76
CA ASN A 101 -12.82 -11.99 11.03
C ASN A 101 -12.78 -10.56 11.58
N LYS A 102 -13.73 -10.25 12.47
CA LYS A 102 -13.89 -8.90 13.03
C LYS A 102 -12.63 -8.39 13.72
N THR A 103 -11.95 -9.22 14.51
CA THR A 103 -10.70 -8.82 15.19
C THR A 103 -9.59 -8.45 14.20
N LYS A 104 -9.49 -9.18 13.09
CA LYS A 104 -8.55 -8.88 12.02
C LYS A 104 -8.93 -7.61 11.27
N GLU A 105 -10.21 -7.37 11.04
CA GLU A 105 -10.72 -6.13 10.45
C GLU A 105 -10.37 -4.92 11.33
N ASP A 106 -10.66 -5.02 12.64
CA ASP A 106 -10.36 -4.00 13.63
C ASP A 106 -8.85 -3.70 13.71
N PHE A 107 -8.03 -4.76 13.69
CA PHE A 107 -6.58 -4.62 13.73
C PHE A 107 -6.04 -3.93 12.47
N ILE A 108 -6.49 -4.33 11.27
CA ILE A 108 -6.06 -3.67 10.02
C ILE A 108 -6.52 -2.21 10.00
N TYR A 109 -7.74 -1.92 10.46
CA TYR A 109 -8.23 -0.55 10.53
C TYR A 109 -7.36 0.30 11.47
N MET A 110 -7.01 -0.22 12.64
CA MET A 110 -6.14 0.46 13.59
C MET A 110 -4.74 0.75 13.00
N LEU A 111 -4.14 -0.19 12.27
CA LEU A 111 -2.88 0.03 11.55
C LEU A 111 -2.94 1.15 10.49
N THR A 112 -4.15 1.55 10.05
CA THR A 112 -4.30 2.67 9.09
C THR A 112 -4.45 4.03 9.76
N GLU A 113 -4.70 4.06 11.07
CA GLU A 113 -4.99 5.28 11.83
C GLU A 113 -3.89 5.64 12.84
N ASP A 114 -3.05 4.67 13.25
CA ASP A 114 -2.00 4.86 14.26
C ASP A 114 -0.71 4.12 13.91
N ASN A 115 0.42 4.66 14.37
CA ASN A 115 1.77 4.21 14.04
C ASN A 115 2.44 3.41 15.18
N PHE A 116 1.71 3.07 16.25
CA PHE A 116 2.28 2.37 17.41
C PHE A 116 2.99 1.05 17.03
N PHE A 117 2.50 0.35 16.01
CA PHE A 117 3.05 -0.91 15.55
C PHE A 117 4.15 -0.79 14.48
N ASP A 118 4.37 0.38 13.89
CA ASP A 118 5.33 0.59 12.79
C ASP A 118 6.73 0.03 13.09
N PRO A 119 7.32 0.25 14.29
CA PRO A 119 8.67 -0.24 14.59
C PRO A 119 8.81 -1.76 14.55
N ILE A 120 7.71 -2.50 14.70
CA ILE A 120 7.73 -3.97 14.73
C ILE A 120 7.22 -4.61 13.44
N LEU A 121 6.67 -3.84 12.49
CA LEU A 121 6.09 -4.40 11.25
C LEU A 121 7.15 -5.17 10.45
N ASP A 122 8.37 -4.64 10.33
CA ASP A 122 9.48 -5.31 9.65
C ASP A 122 9.85 -6.64 10.31
N TYR A 123 9.85 -6.67 11.65
CA TYR A 123 10.10 -7.89 12.42
C TYR A 123 9.03 -8.95 12.14
N LEU A 124 7.74 -8.57 12.22
CA LEU A 124 6.62 -9.47 11.97
C LEU A 124 6.64 -10.01 10.53
N MET A 125 6.98 -9.16 9.55
CA MET A 125 7.09 -9.56 8.15
C MET A 125 8.24 -10.54 7.91
N LYS A 126 9.40 -10.34 8.55
CA LYS A 126 10.53 -11.29 8.50
C LYS A 126 10.16 -12.62 9.13
N CYS A 127 9.53 -12.61 10.32
CA CYS A 127 9.05 -13.83 10.97
C CYS A 127 8.05 -14.59 10.08
N LYS A 128 7.13 -13.88 9.42
CA LYS A 128 6.17 -14.51 8.51
C LYS A 128 6.89 -15.17 7.33
N LYS A 129 7.87 -14.51 6.70
CA LYS A 129 8.66 -15.08 5.60
C LYS A 129 9.36 -16.37 6.03
N LEU A 130 10.04 -16.34 7.18
CA LEU A 130 10.73 -17.52 7.72
C LEU A 130 9.78 -18.68 8.05
N SER A 131 8.53 -18.40 8.45
CA SER A 131 7.52 -19.43 8.74
C SER A 131 6.84 -20.05 7.50
N THR A 132 7.04 -19.49 6.30
CA THR A 132 6.23 -19.84 5.10
C THR A 132 6.91 -20.87 4.20
N ASP A 133 8.20 -21.13 4.37
CA ASP A 133 8.94 -22.16 3.63
C ASP A 133 9.16 -23.38 4.55
N PRO A 134 8.36 -24.46 4.40
CA PRO A 134 8.43 -25.64 5.27
C PRO A 134 9.63 -26.56 4.99
N ASP A 135 10.36 -26.34 3.89
CA ASP A 135 11.50 -27.16 3.47
C ASP A 135 12.84 -26.48 3.79
N LYS A 136 12.83 -25.16 4.04
CA LYS A 136 14.00 -24.42 4.49
C LYS A 136 14.32 -24.73 5.95
N LYS A 137 15.45 -25.39 6.20
CA LYS A 137 16.05 -25.48 7.53
C LYS A 137 16.43 -24.07 7.99
N LEU A 138 15.81 -23.62 9.08
CA LEU A 138 16.15 -22.38 9.75
C LEU A 138 17.54 -22.50 10.38
N SER A 139 18.38 -21.48 10.22
CA SER A 139 19.66 -21.37 10.93
C SER A 139 19.43 -21.15 12.43
N GLU A 140 20.49 -21.27 13.24
CA GLU A 140 20.40 -20.91 14.66
C GLU A 140 20.05 -19.42 14.85
N GLU A 141 20.61 -18.55 14.02
CA GLU A 141 20.28 -17.12 13.98
C GLU A 141 18.80 -16.85 13.65
N ASP A 142 18.23 -17.59 12.69
CA ASP A 142 16.81 -17.47 12.34
C ASP A 142 15.91 -17.90 13.52
N TYR A 143 16.32 -18.93 14.28
CA TYR A 143 15.61 -19.38 15.48
C TYR A 143 15.67 -18.35 16.60
N GLU A 144 16.84 -17.78 16.87
CA GLU A 144 17.01 -16.71 17.85
C GLU A 144 16.16 -15.50 17.49
N PHE A 145 16.12 -15.13 16.21
CA PHE A 145 15.32 -14.01 15.71
C PHE A 145 13.81 -14.22 15.94
N ILE A 146 13.26 -15.43 15.70
CA ILE A 146 11.82 -15.70 15.85
C ILE A 146 11.43 -15.99 17.31
N SER A 147 12.39 -16.35 18.17
CA SER A 147 12.16 -16.75 19.57
C SER A 147 11.25 -15.81 20.39
N PRO A 148 11.37 -14.46 20.30
CA PRO A 148 10.46 -13.55 20.99
C PRO A 148 8.99 -13.75 20.57
N LEU A 149 8.73 -13.90 19.27
CA LEU A 149 7.39 -14.17 18.75
C LEU A 149 6.88 -15.56 19.17
N MET A 150 7.74 -16.59 19.20
CA MET A 150 7.35 -17.91 19.70
C MET A 150 6.93 -17.85 21.17
N SER A 151 7.69 -17.13 21.98
CA SER A 151 7.43 -16.94 23.40
C SER A 151 6.11 -16.21 23.62
N LEU A 152 5.81 -15.21 22.78
CA LEU A 152 4.52 -14.53 22.78
C LEU A 152 3.37 -15.48 22.42
N TYR A 153 3.48 -16.28 21.36
CA TYR A 153 2.45 -17.27 21.02
C TYR A 153 2.21 -18.25 22.17
N LYS A 154 3.30 -18.75 22.78
CA LYS A 154 3.26 -19.69 23.90
C LYS A 154 2.60 -19.08 25.14
N SER A 155 2.88 -17.81 25.47
CA SER A 155 2.26 -17.13 26.61
C SER A 155 0.75 -16.94 26.42
N GLN A 156 0.29 -16.87 25.18
CA GLN A 156 -1.12 -16.82 24.80
C GLN A 156 -1.75 -18.21 24.60
N GLY A 157 -1.03 -19.30 24.88
CA GLY A 157 -1.53 -20.67 24.74
C GLY A 157 -1.51 -21.24 23.31
N PHE A 158 -0.89 -20.55 22.36
CA PHE A 158 -0.77 -20.99 20.97
C PHE A 158 0.59 -21.62 20.67
N ARG A 159 0.62 -22.54 19.69
CA ARG A 159 1.87 -23.06 19.11
C ARG A 159 2.08 -22.44 17.73
N MET A 160 3.20 -21.75 17.56
CA MET A 160 3.61 -21.23 16.26
C MET A 160 4.07 -22.41 15.39
N ARG A 161 3.49 -22.57 14.20
CA ARG A 161 3.97 -23.54 13.21
C ARG A 161 5.17 -22.94 12.49
N LEU A 162 6.32 -23.60 12.60
CA LEU A 162 7.55 -23.21 11.95
C LEU A 162 8.00 -24.32 11.00
N SER A 163 8.85 -23.97 10.05
CA SER A 163 9.55 -24.94 9.23
C SER A 163 10.30 -25.94 10.13
N ASN A 164 10.08 -27.23 9.89
CA ASN A 164 10.47 -28.33 10.79
C ASN A 164 11.98 -28.35 11.08
N LYS A 165 12.35 -28.53 12.35
CA LYS A 165 13.68 -29.08 12.73
C LYS A 165 13.67 -30.60 12.93
N ASP A 166 12.50 -31.26 12.99
CA ASP A 166 12.45 -32.63 13.47
C ASP A 166 12.16 -33.66 12.37
N LYS A 167 13.25 -34.04 11.68
CA LYS A 167 13.53 -35.43 11.29
C LYS A 167 15.03 -35.68 11.50
N GLN A 168 15.41 -35.90 12.76
CA GLN A 168 16.54 -36.77 13.08
C GLN A 168 15.97 -38.13 13.49
#